data_AF-A0A1Y4CK03-F1
#
_entry.id   AF-A0A1Y4CK03-F1
#
_cell.length_a   1.000
_cell.length_b   1.000
_cell.length_c   1.000
_cell.angle_alpha   90.00
_cell.angle_beta   90.00
_cell.angle_gamma   90.00
#
_symmetry.space_group_name_H-M   'P 1'
#
loop_
_entity.id
_entity.type
_entity.pdbx_description
1 polymer ?
#
loop_
_entity_poly.entity_id
_entity_poly.type
_entity_poly.pdbx_seq_one_letter_code
_entity_poly.pdbx_strand_id
1 'polypeptide(L)'
;MQQAQKTGEKPKRLTRTAIRILAYIGGHEGEACSKAQIARALGRNVKTVDRLISQMKEDGLIIVEPRWGKDGGQIANSYSLARATVDREKNAAVS
;
A
#
# COMPACT_ATOMS: atom_id res chain seq x y z
N MET A 1 5.64 22.25 5.87
CA MET A 1 6.60 21.22 5.41
C MET A 1 5.94 20.45 4.25
N GLN A 2 6.09 20.92 3.02
CA GLN A 2 5.56 20.26 1.81
C GLN A 2 6.65 19.31 1.28
N GLN A 3 6.36 18.02 1.11
CA GLN A 3 7.33 17.07 0.56
C GLN A 3 7.32 17.17 -0.98
N ALA A 4 8.50 17.46 -1.52
CA ALA A 4 8.77 17.56 -2.95
C ALA A 4 8.56 16.21 -3.65
N GLN A 5 7.78 16.23 -4.72
CA GLN A 5 7.60 15.10 -5.62
C GLN A 5 8.91 14.87 -6.39
N LYS A 6 9.55 13.71 -6.20
CA LYS A 6 10.72 13.30 -6.98
C LYS A 6 10.28 12.86 -8.39
N THR A 7 10.19 13.81 -9.31
CA THR A 7 9.99 13.54 -10.74
C THR A 7 11.34 13.28 -11.42
N GLY A 8 11.62 12.01 -11.75
CA GLY A 8 12.82 11.63 -12.50
C GLY A 8 13.23 10.15 -12.49
N GLU A 9 12.55 9.29 -11.71
CA GLU A 9 12.91 7.87 -11.63
C GLU A 9 12.15 7.06 -12.69
N LYS A 10 12.87 6.23 -13.46
CA LYS A 10 12.25 5.28 -14.42
C LYS A 10 11.21 4.43 -13.68
N PRO A 11 10.08 4.04 -14.32
CA PRO A 11 9.07 3.23 -13.66
C PRO A 11 9.69 1.94 -13.12
N LYS A 12 9.78 1.83 -11.80
CA LYS A 12 10.34 0.66 -11.15
C LYS A 12 9.44 -0.52 -11.45
N ARG A 13 9.96 -1.51 -12.17
CA ARG A 13 9.19 -2.73 -12.46
C ARG A 13 8.88 -3.44 -11.15
N LEU A 14 7.60 -3.60 -10.86
CA LEU A 14 7.15 -4.38 -9.71
C LEU A 14 7.55 -5.85 -9.90
N THR A 15 8.07 -6.44 -8.82
CA THR A 15 8.30 -7.89 -8.79
C THR A 15 6.97 -8.64 -8.77
N ARG A 16 6.97 -9.90 -9.21
CA ARG A 16 5.78 -10.77 -9.13
C ARG A 16 5.23 -10.88 -7.70
N THR A 17 6.10 -10.87 -6.70
CA THR A 17 5.69 -10.89 -5.28
C THR A 17 5.02 -9.58 -4.87
N ALA A 18 5.56 -8.42 -5.30
CA ALA A 18 4.94 -7.13 -5.03
C ALA A 18 3.52 -7.05 -5.63
N ILE A 19 3.36 -7.49 -6.89
CA ILE A 19 2.05 -7.56 -7.55
C ILE A 19 1.07 -8.43 -6.75
N ARG A 20 1.51 -9.60 -6.26
CA ARG A 20 0.67 -10.49 -5.45
C ARG A 20 0.30 -9.89 -4.09
N ILE A 21 1.19 -9.10 -3.48
CA ILE A 21 0.88 -8.38 -2.24
C ILE A 21 -0.16 -7.28 -2.52
N LEU A 22 -0.01 -6.50 -3.59
CA LEU A 22 -1.01 -5.50 -3.98
C LEU A 22 -2.38 -6.12 -4.25
N ALA A 23 -2.42 -7.24 -4.99
CA ALA A 23 -3.66 -7.98 -5.22
C ALA A 23 -4.29 -8.51 -3.92
N TYR A 24 -3.47 -9.01 -2.99
CA TYR A 24 -3.94 -9.43 -1.67
C TYR A 24 -4.55 -8.24 -0.90
N ILE A 25 -3.84 -7.10 -0.84
CA ILE A 25 -4.32 -5.89 -0.16
C ILE A 25 -5.62 -5.39 -0.78
N GLY A 26 -5.70 -5.32 -2.12
CA GLY A 26 -6.92 -4.89 -2.82
C GLY A 26 -8.14 -5.79 -2.56
N GLY A 27 -7.93 -7.07 -2.25
CA GLY A 27 -8.99 -7.98 -1.85
C GLY A 27 -9.39 -7.91 -0.37
N HIS A 28 -8.59 -7.24 0.47
CA HIS A 28 -8.78 -7.14 1.93
C HIS A 28 -8.66 -5.68 2.41
N GLU A 29 -9.06 -4.72 1.56
CA GLU A 29 -8.89 -3.29 1.87
C GLU A 29 -9.57 -2.93 3.19
N GLY A 30 -8.84 -2.23 4.05
CA GLY A 30 -9.34 -1.82 5.35
C GLY A 30 -9.39 -2.92 6.40
N GLU A 31 -9.19 -4.21 6.08
CA GLU A 31 -9.16 -5.26 7.09
C GLU A 31 -7.85 -5.23 7.89
N ALA A 32 -7.93 -5.50 9.20
CA ALA A 32 -6.75 -5.62 10.04
C ALA A 32 -6.00 -6.91 9.68
N CYS A 33 -4.78 -6.77 9.18
CA CYS A 33 -3.96 -7.89 8.73
C CYS A 33 -2.50 -7.70 9.14
N SER A 34 -1.88 -8.74 9.68
CA SER A 34 -0.45 -8.70 10.00
C SER A 34 0.39 -9.07 8.79
N LYS A 35 1.62 -8.56 8.72
CA LYS A 35 2.60 -8.95 7.69
C LYS A 35 2.85 -10.46 7.67
N ALA A 36 2.74 -11.13 8.82
CA ALA A 36 2.86 -12.58 8.93
C ALA A 36 1.69 -13.33 8.27
N GLN A 37 0.46 -12.82 8.41
CA GLN A 37 -0.72 -13.37 7.72
C GLN A 37 -0.59 -13.22 6.20
N ILE A 38 -0.17 -12.05 5.72
CA ILE A 38 0.10 -11.82 4.29
C ILE A 38 1.17 -12.80 3.78
N ALA A 39 2.27 -12.96 4.52
CA ALA A 39 3.34 -13.88 4.18
C ALA A 39 2.86 -15.34 4.09
N ARG A 40 2.05 -15.78 5.06
CA ARG A 40 1.44 -17.12 5.08
C ARG A 40 0.50 -17.33 3.89
N ALA A 41 -0.39 -16.38 3.63
CA ALA A 41 -1.34 -16.45 2.52
C ALA A 41 -0.65 -16.54 1.15
N LEU A 42 0.49 -15.87 1.00
CA LEU A 42 1.23 -15.84 -0.27
C LEU A 42 2.32 -16.93 -0.38
N GLY A 43 2.55 -17.72 0.66
CA GLY A 43 3.64 -18.70 0.71
C GLY A 43 5.02 -18.03 0.61
N ARG A 44 5.22 -16.91 1.32
CA ARG A 44 6.44 -16.09 1.26
C ARG A 44 7.06 -15.89 2.62
N ASN A 45 8.35 -15.53 2.60
CA ASN A 45 9.09 -15.19 3.80
C ASN A 45 8.62 -13.83 4.35
N VAL A 46 8.41 -13.74 5.66
CA VAL A 46 7.95 -12.51 6.34
C VAL A 46 8.89 -11.33 6.10
N LYS A 47 10.23 -11.52 6.10
CA LYS A 47 11.19 -10.44 5.79
C LYS A 47 11.04 -9.92 4.36
N THR A 48 10.68 -10.79 3.42
CA THR A 48 10.43 -10.37 2.03
C THR A 48 9.16 -9.52 1.95
N VAL A 49 8.10 -9.94 2.62
CA VAL A 49 6.85 -9.18 2.69
C VAL A 49 7.06 -7.83 3.38
N ASP A 50 7.79 -7.82 4.50
CA ASP A 50 8.13 -6.61 5.25
C ASP A 50 8.88 -5.60 4.37
N ARG A 51 9.98 -6.03 3.74
CA ARG A 51 10.76 -5.19 2.81
C ARG A 51 9.90 -4.62 1.68
N LEU A 52 9.05 -5.45 1.07
CA LEU A 52 8.20 -5.02 -0.04
C LEU A 52 7.09 -4.08 0.42
N ILE A 53 6.48 -4.29 1.58
CA ILE A 53 5.48 -3.37 2.15
C ILE A 53 6.11 -2.01 2.44
N SER A 54 7.29 -1.96 3.05
CA SER A 54 7.99 -0.70 3.30
C SER A 54 8.29 0.04 2.01
N GLN A 55 8.81 -0.66 1.00
CA GLN A 55 9.07 -0.10 -0.33
C GLN A 55 7.80 0.41 -1.01
N MET A 56 6.72 -0.36 -1.02
CA MET A 56 5.46 0.06 -1.64
C MET A 56 4.80 1.23 -0.90
N LYS A 57 4.99 1.35 0.42
CA LYS A 57 4.57 2.51 1.19
C LYS A 57 5.38 3.75 0.80
N GLU A 58 6.70 3.62 0.70
CA GLU A 58 7.60 4.70 0.26
C GLU A 58 7.31 5.15 -1.18
N ASP A 59 7.02 4.18 -2.06
CA ASP A 59 6.63 4.40 -3.45
C ASP A 59 5.19 4.94 -3.59
N GLY A 60 4.46 5.10 -2.48
CA GLY A 60 3.10 5.64 -2.46
C GLY A 60 2.05 4.74 -3.09
N LEU A 61 2.28 3.43 -3.15
CA LEU A 61 1.37 2.45 -3.75
C LEU A 61 0.32 1.92 -2.75
N ILE A 62 0.62 2.00 -1.46
CA ILE A 62 -0.28 1.55 -0.38
C ILE A 62 -0.31 2.57 0.75
N ILE A 63 -1.44 2.61 1.44
CA ILE A 63 -1.64 3.34 2.69
C ILE A 63 -1.64 2.33 3.83
N VAL A 64 -0.93 2.64 4.91
CA VAL A 64 -0.83 1.79 6.10
C VAL A 64 -1.38 2.56 7.29
N GLU A 65 -2.44 2.03 7.88
CA GLU A 65 -3.09 2.63 9.05
C GLU A 65 -2.87 1.73 10.26
N PRO A 66 -2.30 2.26 11.37
CA PRO A 66 -2.31 1.53 12.62
C PRO A 66 -3.75 1.35 13.09
N ARG A 67 -4.02 0.20 13.71
CA ARG A 67 -5.30 -0.09 14.34
C ARG A 67 -5.06 -0.32 15.82
N TRP A 68 -6.01 0.12 16.63
CA TRP A 68 -6.00 -0.06 18.08
C TRP A 68 -7.19 -0.92 18.50
N GLY A 69 -6.94 -1.89 19.36
CA GLY A 69 -7.96 -2.72 19.98
C GLY A 69 -8.72 -1.94 21.06
N LYS A 70 -9.81 -2.54 21.55
CA LYS A 70 -10.69 -1.92 22.55
C LYS A 70 -9.98 -1.56 23.85
N ASP A 71 -8.93 -2.29 24.19
CA ASP A 71 -8.13 -2.09 25.41
C ASP A 71 -7.01 -1.04 25.22
N GLY A 72 -7.01 -0.31 24.09
CA GLY A 72 -5.98 0.66 23.74
C GLY A 72 -4.68 0.04 23.21
N GLY A 73 -4.54 -1.29 23.25
CA GLY A 73 -3.41 -2.01 22.68
C GLY A 73 -3.38 -1.91 21.15
N GLN A 74 -2.19 -1.75 20.57
CA GLN A 74 -2.05 -1.79 19.11
C GLN A 74 -2.33 -3.21 18.58
N ILE A 75 -3.20 -3.31 17.57
CA ILE A 75 -3.45 -4.54 16.83
C ILE A 75 -2.81 -4.47 15.44
N ALA A 76 -3.04 -5.48 14.61
CA ALA A 76 -2.50 -5.51 13.26
C ALA A 76 -2.99 -4.32 12.42
N ASN A 77 -2.09 -3.73 11.62
CA ASN A 77 -2.42 -2.60 10.75
C ASN A 77 -3.48 -2.98 9.72
N SER A 78 -4.22 -1.99 9.22
CA SER A 78 -4.96 -2.10 7.97
C SER A 78 -4.13 -1.57 6.80
N TYR A 79 -4.39 -2.16 5.64
CA TYR A 79 -3.74 -1.80 4.38
C TYR A 79 -4.81 -1.46 3.35
N SER A 80 -4.55 -0.44 2.53
CA SER A 80 -5.40 -0.06 1.40
C SER A 80 -4.53 0.32 0.21
N LEU A 81 -5.02 0.16 -1.02
CA LEU A 81 -4.32 0.66 -2.20
C LEU A 81 -4.35 2.19 -2.19
N ALA A 82 -3.22 2.81 -2.52
CA ALA A 82 -3.21 4.24 -2.76
C ALA A 82 -3.96 4.51 -4.07
N ARG A 83 -5.01 5.33 -4.00
CA ARG A 83 -5.74 5.77 -5.18
C ARG A 83 -5.09 7.04 -5.69
N ALA A 84 -4.71 7.06 -6.96
CA ALA A 84 -4.39 8.31 -7.62
C ALA A 84 -5.66 9.17 -7.58
N THR A 85 -5.59 10.32 -6.93
CA THR A 85 -6.55 11.39 -7.19
C THR A 85 -6.35 11.79 -8.64
N VAL A 86 -7.19 11.25 -9.52
CA VAL A 86 -7.29 11.80 -10.87
C VAL A 86 -7.85 13.20 -10.69
N ASP A 87 -7.00 14.21 -10.81
CA ASP A 87 -7.44 15.60 -10.94
C ASP A 87 -8.25 15.68 -12.25
N ARG A 88 -9.54 15.36 -12.13
CA ARG A 88 -10.53 15.44 -13.21
C ARG A 88 -10.98 16.88 -13.38
N GLU A 89 -10.04 17.81 -13.40
CA GLU A 89 -10.27 19.23 -13.68
C GLU A 89 -9.30 19.69 -14.75
N LYS A 90 -9.65 19.40 -16.01
CA LYS A 90 -9.26 20.14 -17.22
C LYS A 90 -9.90 19.44 -18.43
N ASN A 91 -11.22 19.61 -18.60
CA ASN A 91 -11.91 19.58 -19.90
C ASN A 91 -13.43 19.81 -19.86
N ALA A 92 -14.03 20.20 -18.73
CA ALA A 92 -15.46 20.54 -18.67
C ALA A 92 -15.78 22.01 -19.02
N ALA A 93 -14.86 22.75 -19.65
CA ALA A 93 -15.06 24.15 -20.01
C ALA A 93 -14.70 24.44 -21.47
N VAL A 94 -15.17 23.60 -22.40
CA VAL A 94 -15.41 24.00 -23.80
C VAL A 94 -16.57 23.16 -24.34
N SER A 95 -17.80 23.65 -24.19
CA SER A 95 -18.92 23.54 -25.14
C SER A 95 -20.11 24.33 -24.59
#